data_AF-A0A316B8E3-F1
#
_entry.id   AF-A0A316B8E3-F1
#
_cell.length_a   1.000
_cell.length_b   1.000
_cell.length_c   1.000
_cell.angle_alpha   90.00
_cell.angle_beta   90.00
_cell.angle_gamma   90.00
#
_symmetry.space_group_name_H-M   'P 1'
#
loop_
_entity.id
_entity.type
_entity.pdbx_description
1 polymer ?
#
loop_
_entity_poly.entity_id
_entity_poly.type
_entity_poly.pdbx_seq_one_letter_code
_entity_poly.pdbx_strand_id
1 'polypeptide(L)'
;MKKVMALLLTLSMVLGFASCAKKVEVPSKSDVKKAAAEEYDMDFKVDSEEISDDEKDAEWVLVSKDGTLEVTVTWNAKKPDEFEFDDKELETPTTTTEETDPTTTETEAPTTTTTEATTTESESSENGGSETNANPNPTGAKYVNFDEMNFYINGKKYTLGKTTLQELVDDGVPFAEGESENFGNNVKSHYQSGYIKIDCGTKNGNYFWIEVFNDTDSGKPMNECYVNQILFKILNDEGAKQTLVTFDFPFTLTMDELKANSGEPTEKPYHNETGSNVYDKLEWTKKGTKFMNRNRYEFSFKNGTFSEVDMTYIP
;
A
#
# COMPACT_ATOMS: atom_id res chain seq x y z
N MET A 1 -25.21 -13.09 -17.91
CA MET A 1 -26.59 -13.64 -18.05
C MET A 1 -26.82 -14.46 -16.78
N LYS A 2 -27.67 -14.04 -15.83
CA LYS A 2 -27.75 -14.73 -14.52
C LYS A 2 -28.16 -16.20 -14.67
N LYS A 3 -27.24 -17.12 -14.37
CA LYS A 3 -27.46 -18.57 -14.34
C LYS A 3 -27.45 -19.04 -12.88
N VAL A 4 -28.50 -19.75 -12.47
CA VAL A 4 -28.57 -20.40 -11.16
C VAL A 4 -28.32 -21.89 -11.39
N MET A 5 -27.23 -22.41 -10.84
CA MET A 5 -26.83 -23.82 -10.96
C MET A 5 -26.71 -24.43 -9.56
N ALA A 6 -27.40 -25.55 -9.34
CA ALA A 6 -27.23 -26.35 -8.12
C ALA A 6 -26.05 -27.31 -8.34
N LEU A 7 -24.92 -27.04 -7.69
CA LEU A 7 -23.73 -27.89 -7.79
C LEU A 7 -23.69 -28.85 -6.60
N LEU A 8 -23.89 -30.14 -6.84
CA LEU A 8 -23.72 -31.19 -5.83
C LEU A 8 -22.22 -31.34 -5.51
N LEU A 9 -21.68 -30.46 -4.67
CA LEU A 9 -20.35 -30.60 -4.10
C LEU A 9 -20.34 -31.83 -3.19
N THR A 10 -19.74 -32.93 -3.67
CA THR A 10 -19.36 -34.03 -2.78
C THR A 10 -18.18 -33.59 -1.93
N LEU A 11 -18.46 -32.77 -0.92
CA LEU A 11 -17.50 -32.35 0.09
C LEU A 11 -17.12 -33.60 0.90
N SER A 12 -16.00 -34.21 0.56
CA SER A 12 -15.42 -35.32 1.33
C SER A 12 -14.82 -34.78 2.64
N MET A 13 -15.69 -34.32 3.55
CA MET A 13 -15.31 -34.06 4.94
C MET A 13 -15.22 -35.39 5.67
N VAL A 14 -14.01 -35.67 6.17
CA VAL A 14 -13.69 -36.77 7.08
C VAL A 14 -14.65 -36.73 8.26
N LEU A 15 -15.47 -37.78 8.40
CA LEU A 15 -16.46 -37.96 9.45
C LEU A 15 -15.80 -38.24 10.80
N GLY A 16 -15.76 -37.24 11.67
CA GLY A 16 -15.86 -37.40 13.12
C GLY A 16 -17.30 -37.11 13.55
N PHE A 17 -18.05 -38.13 13.95
CA PHE A 17 -19.43 -37.99 14.43
C PHE A 17 -19.48 -37.30 15.80
N ALA A 18 -20.18 -36.17 15.89
CA ALA A 18 -20.96 -35.80 17.08
C ALA A 18 -21.99 -34.72 16.74
N SER A 19 -23.23 -34.98 17.15
CA SER A 19 -24.42 -34.15 17.04
C SER A 19 -24.25 -32.76 17.65
N CYS A 20 -24.26 -31.72 16.80
CA CYS A 20 -24.70 -30.35 17.04
C CYS A 20 -24.99 -29.75 15.65
N ALA A 21 -25.94 -28.83 15.53
CA ALA A 21 -26.32 -28.21 14.25
C ALA A 21 -25.07 -27.86 13.42
N LYS A 22 -24.91 -28.47 12.22
CA LYS A 22 -23.76 -28.20 11.35
C LYS A 22 -23.73 -26.70 11.10
N LYS A 23 -22.70 -26.02 11.61
CA LYS A 23 -22.41 -24.64 11.21
C LYS A 23 -22.16 -24.70 9.71
N VAL A 24 -22.98 -23.99 8.95
CA VAL A 24 -22.71 -23.81 7.52
C VAL A 24 -21.52 -22.86 7.45
N GLU A 25 -20.45 -23.30 6.82
CA GLU A 25 -19.23 -22.52 6.64
C GLU A 25 -19.25 -21.87 5.26
N VAL A 26 -18.75 -20.63 5.18
CA VAL A 26 -18.58 -19.93 3.90
C VAL A 26 -17.58 -20.72 3.03
N PRO A 27 -17.89 -20.98 1.75
CA PRO A 27 -16.99 -21.68 0.85
C PRO A 27 -15.62 -21.01 0.76
N SER A 28 -14.56 -21.82 0.62
CA SER A 28 -13.22 -21.26 0.43
C SER A 28 -13.06 -20.68 -0.99
N LYS A 29 -12.14 -19.72 -1.16
CA LYS A 29 -11.73 -19.22 -2.50
C LYS A 29 -11.38 -20.35 -3.47
N SER A 30 -10.82 -21.46 -2.98
CA SER A 30 -10.46 -22.61 -3.81
C SER A 30 -11.70 -23.36 -4.31
N ASP A 31 -12.71 -23.53 -3.46
CA ASP A 31 -13.95 -24.21 -3.82
C ASP A 31 -14.75 -23.39 -4.85
N VAL A 32 -14.79 -22.07 -4.65
CA VAL A 32 -15.47 -21.13 -5.55
C VAL A 32 -14.77 -21.07 -6.92
N LYS A 33 -13.44 -20.99 -6.95
CA LYS A 33 -12.67 -21.06 -8.21
C LYS A 33 -12.92 -22.36 -8.95
N LYS A 34 -12.96 -23.49 -8.23
CA LYS A 34 -13.22 -24.81 -8.83
C LYS A 34 -14.62 -24.88 -9.43
N ALA A 35 -15.63 -24.38 -8.73
CA ALA A 35 -17.01 -24.33 -9.23
C ALA A 35 -17.14 -23.50 -10.51
N ALA A 36 -16.50 -22.33 -10.56
CA ALA A 36 -16.48 -21.51 -11.78
C ALA A 36 -15.68 -22.15 -12.92
N ALA A 37 -14.55 -22.80 -12.60
CA ALA A 37 -13.75 -23.49 -13.62
C ALA A 37 -14.50 -24.67 -14.25
N GLU A 38 -15.29 -25.40 -13.47
CA GLU A 38 -16.16 -26.48 -13.96
C GLU A 38 -17.33 -25.95 -14.81
N GLU A 39 -17.95 -24.80 -14.46
CA GLU A 39 -19.07 -24.23 -15.22
C GLU A 39 -18.66 -23.63 -16.57
N TYR A 40 -17.50 -22.96 -16.63
CA TYR A 40 -17.06 -22.23 -17.83
C TYR A 40 -15.96 -22.94 -18.62
N ASP A 41 -15.45 -24.09 -18.14
CA ASP A 41 -14.32 -24.84 -18.74
C ASP A 41 -13.07 -23.94 -18.92
N MET A 42 -12.81 -23.09 -17.92
CA MET A 42 -11.76 -22.07 -17.94
C MET A 42 -11.12 -21.90 -16.57
N ASP A 43 -9.85 -21.49 -16.55
CA ASP A 43 -9.18 -21.16 -15.30
C ASP A 43 -9.47 -19.71 -14.87
N PHE A 44 -9.78 -19.52 -13.58
CA PHE A 44 -10.07 -18.20 -13.00
C PHE A 44 -9.10 -17.81 -11.89
N LYS A 45 -8.88 -16.49 -11.76
CA LYS A 45 -8.33 -15.86 -10.55
C LYS A 45 -9.44 -15.13 -9.81
N VAL A 46 -9.34 -15.03 -8.48
CA VAL A 46 -10.26 -14.21 -7.67
C VAL A 46 -9.73 -12.78 -7.68
N ASP A 47 -10.53 -11.83 -8.19
CA ASP A 47 -10.26 -10.39 -8.19
C ASP A 47 -10.68 -9.76 -6.86
N SER A 48 -11.85 -10.16 -6.33
CA SER A 48 -12.34 -9.70 -5.03
C SER A 48 -13.20 -10.76 -4.32
N GLU A 49 -13.34 -10.59 -3.01
CA GLU A 49 -14.23 -11.36 -2.14
C GLU A 49 -14.91 -10.40 -1.17
N GLU A 50 -16.22 -10.52 -1.04
CA GLU A 50 -17.03 -9.81 -0.05
C GLU A 50 -17.86 -10.83 0.72
N ILE A 51 -17.68 -10.87 2.04
CA ILE A 51 -18.44 -11.75 2.94
C ILE A 51 -19.22 -10.85 3.90
N SER A 52 -20.52 -11.07 3.98
CA SER A 52 -21.40 -10.38 4.93
C SER A 52 -20.95 -10.60 6.39
N ASP A 53 -21.14 -9.59 7.24
CA ASP A 53 -20.78 -9.64 8.67
C ASP A 53 -21.40 -10.81 9.43
N ASP A 54 -22.56 -11.31 8.98
CA ASP A 54 -23.26 -12.44 9.58
C ASP A 54 -22.94 -13.80 8.91
N GLU A 55 -21.96 -13.82 8.00
CA GLU A 55 -21.48 -14.98 7.24
C GLU A 55 -22.60 -15.72 6.48
N LYS A 56 -23.73 -15.06 6.20
CA LYS A 56 -24.88 -15.69 5.53
C LYS A 56 -24.88 -15.54 4.03
N ASP A 57 -24.18 -14.53 3.53
CA ASP A 57 -24.06 -14.19 2.13
C ASP A 57 -22.59 -13.90 1.81
N ALA A 58 -22.13 -14.37 0.65
CA ALA A 58 -20.79 -14.12 0.16
C ALA A 58 -20.79 -13.96 -1.36
N GLU A 59 -19.91 -13.10 -1.86
CA GLU A 59 -19.75 -12.81 -3.27
C GLU A 59 -18.26 -12.81 -3.65
N TRP A 60 -17.95 -13.39 -4.80
CA TRP A 60 -16.61 -13.38 -5.40
C TRP A 60 -16.68 -12.85 -6.81
N VAL A 61 -15.74 -11.97 -7.16
CA VAL A 61 -15.52 -11.62 -8.56
C VAL A 61 -14.32 -12.41 -9.06
N LEU A 62 -14.54 -13.19 -10.10
CA LEU A 62 -13.55 -14.02 -10.76
C LEU A 62 -13.23 -13.46 -12.14
N VAL A 63 -11.97 -13.48 -12.54
CA VAL A 63 -11.55 -13.10 -13.89
C VAL A 63 -10.82 -14.27 -14.51
N SER A 64 -11.17 -14.63 -15.74
CA SER A 64 -10.49 -15.68 -16.48
C SER A 64 -9.02 -15.33 -16.67
N LYS A 65 -8.14 -16.33 -16.74
CA LYS A 65 -6.69 -16.11 -16.89
C LYS A 65 -6.33 -15.35 -18.16
N ASP A 66 -7.10 -15.53 -19.23
CA ASP A 66 -6.95 -14.81 -20.50
C ASP A 66 -7.57 -13.41 -20.49
N GLY A 67 -8.24 -13.02 -19.39
CA GLY A 67 -8.82 -11.69 -19.20
C GLY A 67 -10.04 -11.41 -20.06
N THR A 68 -10.65 -12.44 -20.66
CA THR A 68 -11.79 -12.32 -21.58
C THR A 68 -13.15 -12.42 -20.89
N LEU A 69 -13.18 -12.90 -19.64
CA LEU A 69 -14.42 -13.17 -18.93
C LEU A 69 -14.30 -12.79 -17.46
N GLU A 70 -15.25 -11.98 -16.98
CA GLU A 70 -15.49 -11.74 -15.56
C GLU A 70 -16.74 -12.50 -15.12
N VAL A 71 -16.67 -13.18 -13.98
CA VAL A 71 -17.76 -13.97 -13.41
C VAL A 71 -17.94 -13.58 -11.95
N THR A 72 -19.10 -13.02 -11.63
CA THR A 72 -19.52 -12.82 -10.24
C THR A 72 -20.17 -14.11 -9.74
N VAL A 73 -19.67 -14.64 -8.62
CA VAL A 73 -20.20 -15.84 -7.97
C VAL A 73 -20.81 -15.46 -6.64
N THR A 74 -22.10 -15.71 -6.46
CA THR A 74 -22.82 -15.42 -5.21
C THR A 74 -23.18 -16.73 -4.49
N TRP A 75 -23.05 -16.74 -3.17
CA TRP A 75 -23.39 -17.87 -2.29
C TRP A 75 -24.25 -17.41 -1.11
N ASN A 76 -25.20 -18.27 -0.70
CA ASN A 76 -26.09 -18.01 0.42
C ASN A 76 -26.18 -19.22 1.37
N ALA A 77 -26.02 -18.99 2.67
CA ALA A 77 -26.03 -20.03 3.70
C ALA A 77 -27.37 -20.78 3.85
N LYS A 78 -28.49 -20.25 3.33
CA LYS A 78 -29.78 -20.97 3.24
C LYS A 78 -29.77 -22.03 2.14
N LYS A 79 -28.86 -21.91 1.17
CA LYS A 79 -28.67 -22.82 0.05
C LYS A 79 -27.17 -23.09 -0.15
N PRO A 80 -26.52 -23.76 0.82
CA PRO A 80 -25.06 -23.85 0.86
C PRO A 80 -24.44 -24.63 -0.30
N ASP A 81 -25.25 -25.42 -1.01
CA ASP A 81 -24.85 -26.24 -2.15
C ASP A 81 -25.17 -25.58 -3.52
N GLU A 82 -25.63 -24.32 -3.53
CA GLU A 82 -25.96 -23.58 -4.76
C GLU A 82 -25.04 -22.37 -4.93
N PHE A 83 -24.61 -22.13 -6.18
CA PHE A 83 -23.92 -20.92 -6.58
C PHE A 83 -24.71 -20.23 -7.68
N GLU A 84 -24.79 -18.90 -7.61
CA GLU A 84 -25.31 -18.08 -8.69
C GLU A 84 -24.13 -17.46 -9.44
N PHE A 85 -24.14 -17.58 -10.76
CA PHE A 85 -23.08 -17.05 -11.63
C PHE A 85 -23.65 -15.93 -12.51
N ASP A 86 -22.98 -14.77 -12.50
CA ASP A 86 -23.25 -13.68 -13.44
C ASP A 86 -21.98 -13.34 -14.22
N ASP A 87 -21.98 -13.71 -15.50
CA ASP A 87 -20.89 -13.53 -16.43
C ASP A 87 -21.00 -12.26 -17.26
N LYS A 88 -19.84 -11.66 -17.52
CA LYS A 88 -19.63 -10.50 -18.36
C LYS A 88 -18.39 -10.72 -19.23
N GLU A 89 -18.59 -10.84 -20.54
CA GLU A 89 -17.50 -10.85 -21.51
C GLU A 89 -16.77 -9.49 -21.49
N LEU A 90 -15.44 -9.57 -21.48
CA LEU A 90 -14.54 -8.43 -21.56
C LEU A 90 -13.96 -8.38 -22.98
N GLU A 91 -14.05 -7.22 -23.64
CA GLU A 91 -13.47 -7.08 -24.97
C GLU A 91 -11.93 -7.12 -24.89
N THR A 92 -11.33 -7.95 -25.73
CA THR A 92 -9.86 -8.02 -25.85
C THR A 92 -9.32 -6.74 -26.50
N PRO A 93 -8.24 -6.14 -25.98
CA PRO A 93 -7.56 -5.07 -26.71
C PRO A 93 -6.89 -5.65 -27.96
N THR A 94 -7.31 -5.19 -29.14
CA THR A 94 -6.68 -5.51 -30.42
C THR A 94 -5.36 -4.75 -30.53
N THR A 95 -4.25 -5.39 -30.16
CA THR A 95 -2.90 -4.81 -30.34
C THR A 95 -2.52 -4.86 -31.82
N THR A 96 -2.50 -3.69 -32.47
CA THR A 96 -1.85 -3.51 -33.78
C THR A 96 -0.34 -3.39 -33.54
N THR A 97 0.40 -4.43 -33.93
CA THR A 97 1.86 -4.44 -33.94
C THR A 97 2.35 -3.62 -35.14
N GLU A 98 2.92 -2.43 -34.91
CA GLU A 98 3.70 -1.72 -35.91
C GLU A 98 5.20 -1.93 -35.59
N GLU A 99 5.87 -2.58 -36.54
CA GLU A 99 7.26 -3.00 -36.53
C GLU A 99 8.13 -1.82 -36.98
N THR A 100 9.08 -1.38 -36.15
CA THR A 100 10.19 -0.51 -36.60
C THR A 100 11.52 -1.03 -36.09
N ASP A 101 12.35 -1.43 -37.07
CA ASP A 101 13.73 -1.94 -37.03
C ASP A 101 14.73 -0.95 -36.35
N PRO A 102 15.85 -1.43 -35.76
CA PRO A 102 16.81 -0.60 -35.05
C PRO A 102 17.91 -0.08 -35.98
N THR A 103 18.35 1.17 -35.77
CA THR A 103 19.61 1.67 -36.35
C THR A 103 20.63 1.92 -35.24
N THR A 104 21.65 1.07 -35.26
CA THR A 104 22.90 1.14 -34.50
C THR A 104 23.74 2.32 -34.96
N THR A 105 24.38 3.05 -34.02
CA THR A 105 25.63 3.76 -34.30
C THR A 105 26.47 3.83 -33.02
N GLU A 106 27.59 3.10 -33.01
CA GLU A 106 28.71 3.26 -32.07
C GLU A 106 29.51 4.54 -32.40
N THR A 107 30.20 5.10 -31.39
CA THR A 107 31.66 5.37 -31.40
C THR A 107 32.08 6.62 -30.58
N GLU A 108 32.97 6.33 -29.62
CA GLU A 108 34.08 7.12 -29.03
C GLU A 108 33.88 8.23 -27.96
N ALA A 109 34.34 7.89 -26.74
CA ALA A 109 35.15 8.73 -25.84
C ALA A 109 36.64 8.73 -26.33
N PRO A 110 37.59 9.60 -25.89
CA PRO A 110 37.78 10.23 -24.56
C PRO A 110 38.13 11.75 -24.65
N THR A 111 38.34 12.57 -23.61
CA THR A 111 39.33 12.49 -22.51
C THR A 111 39.12 13.69 -21.55
N THR A 112 39.56 13.49 -20.31
CA THR A 112 39.74 14.37 -19.14
C THR A 112 40.19 15.83 -19.35
N THR A 113 39.70 16.74 -18.49
CA THR A 113 40.54 17.77 -17.84
C THR A 113 40.00 18.12 -16.45
N THR A 114 40.92 18.08 -15.49
CA THR A 114 40.85 18.40 -14.06
C THR A 114 40.64 19.90 -13.80
N THR A 115 39.89 20.25 -12.74
CA THR A 115 40.20 21.43 -11.90
C THR A 115 39.75 21.14 -10.47
N GLU A 116 40.69 21.29 -9.55
CA GLU A 116 40.60 21.11 -8.09
C GLU A 116 39.86 22.25 -7.36
N ALA A 117 39.62 21.96 -6.08
CA ALA A 117 39.49 22.86 -4.91
C ALA A 117 38.03 23.13 -4.49
N THR A 118 37.59 22.94 -3.23
CA THR A 118 38.32 22.85 -1.96
C THR A 118 37.51 22.04 -0.94
N THR A 119 38.21 21.18 -0.22
CA THR A 119 37.85 20.45 0.99
C THR A 119 37.52 21.39 2.16
N THR A 120 36.41 21.15 2.85
CA THR A 120 36.36 21.38 4.30
C THR A 120 35.81 20.14 4.96
N GLU A 121 36.75 19.33 5.39
CA GLU A 121 36.62 18.23 6.34
C GLU A 121 36.27 18.85 7.70
N SER A 122 35.30 18.27 8.40
CA SER A 122 35.12 18.51 9.82
C SER A 122 34.85 17.17 10.48
N GLU A 123 35.71 16.91 11.44
CA GLU A 123 36.09 15.60 11.94
C GLU A 123 34.96 14.89 12.67
N SER A 124 34.89 13.58 12.42
CA SER A 124 34.26 12.61 13.31
C SER A 124 34.97 12.67 14.67
N SER A 125 34.19 12.90 15.72
CA SER A 125 34.59 12.58 17.09
C SER A 125 33.59 11.58 17.66
N GLU A 126 34.08 10.35 17.85
CA GLU A 126 33.47 9.39 18.75
C GLU A 126 33.40 9.99 20.16
N ASN A 127 32.19 10.11 20.70
CA ASN A 127 31.99 9.96 22.14
C ASN A 127 30.58 9.44 22.42
N GLY A 128 30.51 8.41 23.26
CA GLY A 128 29.31 7.60 23.46
C GLY A 128 28.18 8.29 24.22
N GLY A 129 26.99 7.72 24.02
CA GLY A 129 25.86 7.83 24.95
C GLY A 129 24.91 9.01 24.76
N SER A 130 24.08 8.95 23.71
CA SER A 130 22.62 9.13 23.82
C SER A 130 22.01 8.86 22.43
N GLU A 131 21.42 7.68 22.23
CA GLU A 131 20.64 7.36 21.03
C GLU A 131 19.37 8.22 21.02
N THR A 132 19.51 9.44 20.51
CA THR A 132 18.38 10.32 20.19
C THR A 132 18.35 10.43 18.68
N ASN A 133 17.21 10.07 18.07
CA ASN A 133 16.98 10.15 16.63
C ASN A 133 17.33 11.56 16.13
N ALA A 134 18.49 11.72 15.49
CA ALA A 134 18.86 12.98 14.87
C ALA A 134 17.87 13.27 13.75
N ASN A 135 17.20 14.44 13.81
CA ASN A 135 16.26 14.87 12.78
C ASN A 135 17.02 15.02 11.44
N PRO A 136 16.64 14.29 10.37
CA PRO A 136 17.30 14.36 9.07
C PRO A 136 16.99 15.66 8.29
N ASN A 137 16.28 16.62 8.89
CA ASN A 137 16.02 17.95 8.34
C ASN A 137 16.98 19.03 8.92
N PRO A 138 18.23 19.13 8.44
CA PRO A 138 19.23 20.09 8.92
C PRO A 138 19.01 21.52 8.40
N THR A 139 18.09 21.73 7.46
CA THR A 139 17.91 23.00 6.73
C THR A 139 16.86 23.92 7.34
N GLY A 140 16.12 23.46 8.35
CA GLY A 140 14.98 24.20 8.91
C GLY A 140 13.77 24.24 7.98
N ALA A 141 13.67 23.29 7.06
CA ALA A 141 12.53 23.17 6.16
C ALA A 141 11.24 22.86 6.95
N LYS A 142 10.09 23.17 6.36
CA LYS A 142 8.79 22.83 6.94
C LYS A 142 8.61 21.31 7.00
N TYR A 143 8.04 20.82 8.09
CA TYR A 143 7.64 19.42 8.27
C TYR A 143 6.52 19.05 7.30
N VAL A 144 5.55 19.95 7.11
CA VAL A 144 4.54 19.84 6.05
C VAL A 144 5.07 20.51 4.80
N ASN A 145 5.52 19.69 3.83
CA ASN A 145 6.03 20.15 2.55
C ASN A 145 5.43 19.34 1.39
N PHE A 146 4.38 19.88 0.76
CA PHE A 146 3.72 19.21 -0.36
C PHE A 146 4.55 19.13 -1.65
N ASP A 147 5.65 19.87 -1.76
CA ASP A 147 6.51 19.84 -2.95
C ASP A 147 7.62 18.77 -2.82
N GLU A 148 7.99 18.45 -1.57
CA GLU A 148 8.93 17.37 -1.23
C GLU A 148 8.41 16.56 -0.03
N MET A 149 7.49 15.64 -0.32
CA MET A 149 6.93 14.73 0.69
C MET A 149 7.89 13.57 0.96
N ASN A 150 8.96 13.85 1.70
CA ASN A 150 10.05 12.89 1.90
C ASN A 150 9.82 11.94 3.08
N PHE A 151 10.41 10.77 2.93
CA PHE A 151 10.58 9.77 3.99
C PHE A 151 11.92 9.08 3.78
N TYR A 152 12.42 8.45 4.83
CA TYR A 152 13.74 7.83 4.80
C TYR A 152 13.66 6.40 5.31
N ILE A 153 14.25 5.48 4.56
CA ILE A 153 14.41 4.08 4.98
C ILE A 153 15.89 3.77 5.01
N ASN A 154 16.38 3.33 6.16
CA ASN A 154 17.80 3.08 6.43
C ASN A 154 18.68 4.30 6.08
N GLY A 155 18.18 5.50 6.36
CA GLY A 155 18.84 6.78 6.06
C GLY A 155 18.83 7.21 4.59
N LYS A 156 18.39 6.37 3.64
CA LYS A 156 18.22 6.76 2.23
C LYS A 156 16.93 7.56 2.07
N LYS A 157 16.99 8.69 1.36
CA LYS A 157 15.84 9.58 1.08
C LYS A 157 14.99 9.04 -0.07
N TYR A 158 13.68 9.07 0.13
CA TYR A 158 12.65 8.81 -0.87
C TYR A 158 11.61 9.92 -0.85
N THR A 159 10.86 10.07 -1.94
CA THR A 159 9.84 11.12 -2.05
C THR A 159 8.57 10.55 -2.66
N LEU A 160 7.43 10.78 -2.00
CA LEU A 160 6.12 10.39 -2.53
C LEU A 160 5.88 11.03 -3.90
N GLY A 161 5.27 10.28 -4.82
CA GLY A 161 5.03 10.74 -6.20
C GLY A 161 6.24 10.68 -7.13
N LYS A 162 7.42 10.30 -6.63
CA LYS A 162 8.66 10.20 -7.42
C LYS A 162 9.31 8.82 -7.32
N THR A 163 9.43 8.29 -6.11
CA THR A 163 10.03 6.98 -5.85
C THR A 163 9.11 5.86 -6.31
N THR A 164 9.63 4.90 -7.07
CA THR A 164 8.88 3.69 -7.47
C THR A 164 9.00 2.59 -6.43
N LEU A 165 8.04 1.66 -6.43
CA LEU A 165 8.18 0.46 -5.60
C LEU A 165 9.38 -0.39 -6.02
N GLN A 166 9.70 -0.45 -7.32
CA GLN A 166 10.92 -1.12 -7.79
C GLN A 166 12.19 -0.49 -7.22
N GLU A 167 12.26 0.85 -7.09
CA GLU A 167 13.40 1.51 -6.46
C GLU A 167 13.58 1.07 -5.00
N LEU A 168 12.49 0.98 -4.24
CA LEU A 168 12.54 0.44 -2.87
C LEU A 168 13.03 -1.02 -2.82
N VAL A 169 12.61 -1.84 -3.79
CA VAL A 169 13.05 -3.24 -3.91
C VAL A 169 14.55 -3.32 -4.23
N ASP A 170 15.02 -2.52 -5.19
CA ASP A 170 16.41 -2.50 -5.63
C ASP A 170 17.35 -2.02 -4.51
N ASP A 171 16.86 -1.12 -3.64
CA ASP A 171 17.58 -0.64 -2.45
C ASP A 171 17.55 -1.60 -1.26
N GLY A 172 16.87 -2.74 -1.39
CA GLY A 172 16.81 -3.77 -0.35
C GLY A 172 15.93 -3.39 0.84
N VAL A 173 14.87 -2.60 0.63
CA VAL A 173 13.88 -2.32 1.67
C VAL A 173 13.26 -3.65 2.15
N PRO A 174 13.21 -3.91 3.47
CA PRO A 174 12.68 -5.15 4.01
C PRO A 174 11.15 -5.14 3.95
N PHE A 175 10.55 -5.85 3.00
CA PHE A 175 9.10 -6.04 2.96
C PHE A 175 8.68 -7.23 3.83
N ALA A 176 7.44 -7.21 4.32
CA ALA A 176 6.88 -8.35 5.05
C ALA A 176 6.77 -9.59 4.14
N GLU A 177 6.75 -10.77 4.75
CA GLU A 177 6.65 -12.05 4.03
C GLU A 177 5.40 -12.08 3.13
N GLY A 178 5.58 -12.50 1.87
CA GLY A 178 4.52 -12.59 0.86
C GLY A 178 4.20 -11.30 0.11
N GLU A 179 4.69 -10.13 0.55
CA GLU A 179 4.42 -8.86 -0.13
C GLU A 179 4.99 -8.85 -1.56
N SER A 180 6.22 -9.33 -1.72
CA SER A 180 6.93 -9.33 -3.00
C SER A 180 6.28 -10.18 -4.08
N GLU A 181 5.44 -11.16 -3.70
CA GLU A 181 4.68 -11.99 -4.65
C GLU A 181 3.66 -11.16 -5.44
N ASN A 182 3.24 -10.02 -4.90
CA ASN A 182 2.23 -9.15 -5.50
C ASN A 182 2.82 -8.01 -6.34
N PHE A 183 4.14 -7.79 -6.32
CA PHE A 183 4.74 -6.60 -6.95
C PHE A 183 4.65 -6.61 -8.48
N GLY A 184 4.54 -7.79 -9.09
CA GLY A 184 4.27 -7.95 -10.52
C GLY A 184 2.79 -7.82 -10.89
N ASN A 185 1.87 -7.74 -9.93
CA ASN A 185 0.44 -7.62 -10.21
C ASN A 185 0.11 -6.27 -10.83
N ASN A 186 -0.84 -6.28 -11.76
CA ASN A 186 -1.24 -5.09 -12.48
C ASN A 186 -2.15 -4.20 -11.62
N VAL A 187 -1.76 -2.94 -11.43
CA VAL A 187 -2.61 -1.92 -10.80
C VAL A 187 -3.45 -1.26 -11.89
N LYS A 188 -4.78 -1.19 -11.69
CA LYS A 188 -5.71 -0.59 -12.65
C LYS A 188 -5.34 0.88 -12.91
N SER A 189 -5.72 1.39 -14.08
CA SER A 189 -5.58 2.81 -14.44
C SER A 189 -6.18 3.71 -13.36
N HIS A 190 -5.47 4.77 -12.99
CA HIS A 190 -5.88 5.78 -12.00
C HIS A 190 -6.29 5.19 -10.65
N TYR A 191 -5.65 4.08 -10.25
CA TYR A 191 -6.00 3.31 -9.07
C TYR A 191 -4.82 3.20 -8.09
N GLN A 192 -5.16 3.09 -6.81
CA GLN A 192 -4.21 2.89 -5.71
C GLN A 192 -4.17 1.41 -5.34
N SER A 193 -2.99 0.87 -5.07
CA SER A 193 -2.87 -0.49 -4.53
C SER A 193 -3.50 -0.59 -3.14
N GLY A 194 -3.67 -1.82 -2.64
CA GLY A 194 -3.80 -2.01 -1.19
C GLY A 194 -2.46 -1.77 -0.47
N TYR A 195 -2.52 -1.76 0.86
CA TYR A 195 -1.36 -1.61 1.73
C TYR A 195 -0.30 -2.68 1.48
N ILE A 196 0.93 -2.22 1.30
CA ILE A 196 2.15 -3.03 1.24
C ILE A 196 2.91 -2.80 2.53
N LYS A 197 3.19 -3.88 3.27
CA LYS A 197 3.85 -3.77 4.57
C LYS A 197 5.37 -3.83 4.48
N ILE A 198 6.03 -2.88 5.14
CA ILE A 198 7.48 -2.89 5.36
C ILE A 198 7.77 -3.50 6.74
N ASP A 199 8.62 -4.51 6.77
CA ASP A 199 9.10 -5.13 8.00
C ASP A 199 10.16 -4.25 8.66
N CYS A 200 9.75 -3.55 9.70
CA CYS A 200 10.64 -2.69 10.47
C CYS A 200 11.53 -3.45 11.47
N GLY A 201 11.51 -4.79 11.48
CA GLY A 201 12.32 -5.62 12.38
C GLY A 201 11.95 -5.48 13.87
N THR A 202 10.91 -4.71 14.18
CA THR A 202 10.50 -4.43 15.55
C THR A 202 9.57 -5.54 16.03
N LYS A 203 9.98 -6.27 17.07
CA LYS A 203 9.10 -7.18 17.86
C LYS A 203 7.91 -6.45 18.52
N ASN A 204 7.86 -5.12 18.40
CA ASN A 204 7.08 -4.21 19.24
C ASN A 204 5.89 -3.54 18.51
N GLY A 205 5.53 -3.99 17.30
CA GLY A 205 4.23 -3.70 16.71
C GLY A 205 4.06 -2.37 15.97
N ASN A 206 5.13 -1.61 15.69
CA ASN A 206 4.99 -0.47 14.78
C ASN A 206 4.53 -0.91 13.40
N TYR A 207 3.71 -0.10 12.75
CA TYR A 207 3.26 -0.33 11.37
C TYR A 207 3.89 0.68 10.46
N PHE A 208 4.51 0.19 9.39
CA PHE A 208 4.88 1.02 8.26
C PHE A 208 4.30 0.40 7.01
N TRP A 209 3.29 1.07 6.47
CA TRP A 209 2.61 0.68 5.25
C TRP A 209 2.83 1.74 4.19
N ILE A 210 2.97 1.27 2.97
CA ILE A 210 2.98 2.11 1.78
C ILE A 210 1.87 1.66 0.85
N GLU A 211 1.42 2.58 0.00
CA GLU A 211 0.60 2.24 -1.16
C GLU A 211 1.22 2.88 -2.39
N VAL A 212 0.96 2.28 -3.55
CA VAL A 212 1.40 2.81 -4.84
C VAL A 212 0.22 3.23 -5.69
N PHE A 213 0.42 4.23 -6.53
CA PHE A 213 -0.61 4.73 -7.42
C PHE A 213 -0.19 4.60 -8.88
N ASN A 214 -1.12 4.10 -9.69
CA ASN A 214 -0.97 4.10 -11.13
C ASN A 214 -1.58 5.38 -11.72
N ASP A 215 -0.75 6.30 -12.17
CA ASP A 215 -1.13 7.58 -12.79
C ASP A 215 -1.33 7.53 -14.31
N THR A 216 -1.28 6.34 -14.89
CA THR A 216 -1.38 6.13 -16.34
C THR A 216 -2.79 5.69 -16.73
N ASP A 217 -3.14 5.90 -18.00
CA ASP A 217 -4.46 5.58 -18.54
C ASP A 217 -4.68 4.06 -18.74
N SER A 218 -3.64 3.24 -18.58
CA SER A 218 -3.69 1.77 -18.68
C SER A 218 -3.23 1.13 -17.38
N GLY A 219 -3.50 -0.16 -17.20
CA GLY A 219 -2.89 -0.89 -16.10
C GLY A 219 -1.36 -0.97 -16.27
N LYS A 220 -0.62 -0.88 -15.17
CA LYS A 220 0.82 -1.21 -15.14
C LYS A 220 1.19 -2.02 -13.89
N PRO A 221 2.28 -2.80 -13.92
CA PRO A 221 2.77 -3.53 -12.76
C PRO A 221 2.96 -2.64 -11.52
N MET A 222 2.67 -3.20 -10.34
CA MET A 222 2.74 -2.48 -9.07
C MET A 222 4.14 -1.94 -8.78
N ASN A 223 5.19 -2.69 -9.12
CA ASN A 223 6.59 -2.26 -8.99
C ASN A 223 6.93 -1.02 -9.85
N GLU A 224 6.24 -0.81 -10.96
CA GLU A 224 6.40 0.37 -11.83
C GLU A 224 5.57 1.59 -11.36
N CYS A 225 4.70 1.42 -10.36
CA CYS A 225 3.94 2.51 -9.76
C CYS A 225 4.80 3.28 -8.75
N TYR A 226 4.56 4.58 -8.63
CA TYR A 226 5.21 5.37 -7.59
C TYR A 226 4.51 5.15 -6.25
N VAL A 227 5.30 5.23 -5.17
CA VAL A 227 4.78 5.27 -3.81
C VAL A 227 4.03 6.57 -3.62
N ASN A 228 2.74 6.46 -3.32
CA ASN A 228 1.85 7.61 -3.24
C ASN A 228 1.38 7.86 -1.81
N GLN A 229 1.34 6.84 -0.96
CA GLN A 229 0.92 6.98 0.42
C GLN A 229 1.87 6.27 1.37
N ILE A 230 2.01 6.85 2.55
CA ILE A 230 2.69 6.27 3.71
C ILE A 230 1.76 6.37 4.90
N LEU A 231 1.58 5.26 5.60
CA LEU A 231 1.05 5.24 6.95
C LEU A 231 2.12 4.68 7.89
N PHE A 232 2.55 5.50 8.85
CA PHE A 232 3.46 5.08 9.90
C PHE A 232 2.83 5.29 11.27
N LYS A 233 2.79 4.22 12.08
CA LYS A 233 2.18 4.21 13.40
C LYS A 233 3.12 3.65 14.46
N ILE A 234 3.24 4.38 15.56
CA ILE A 234 3.95 4.00 16.77
C ILE A 234 2.92 3.42 17.76
N LEU A 235 3.05 2.13 18.12
CA LEU A 235 2.12 1.49 19.06
C LEU A 235 2.52 1.61 20.53
N ASN A 236 3.81 1.77 20.82
CA ASN A 236 4.33 1.89 22.18
C ASN A 236 5.52 2.84 22.25
N ASP A 237 5.84 3.30 23.47
CA ASP A 237 6.90 4.27 23.72
C ASP A 237 8.30 3.77 23.33
N GLU A 238 8.50 2.45 23.21
CA GLU A 238 9.74 1.86 22.68
C GLU A 238 9.83 1.96 21.15
N GLY A 239 8.70 2.11 20.46
CA GLY A 239 8.62 2.23 19.01
C GLY A 239 9.32 3.48 18.46
N ALA A 240 9.53 4.50 19.29
CA ALA A 240 10.34 5.67 18.93
C ALA A 240 11.86 5.38 18.86
N LYS A 241 12.32 4.19 19.29
CA LYS A 241 13.74 3.79 19.26
C LYS A 241 14.16 3.01 18.01
N GLN A 242 13.22 2.75 17.08
CA GLN A 242 13.57 2.10 15.80
C GLN A 242 14.23 3.10 14.85
N THR A 243 15.28 2.67 14.15
CA THR A 243 16.09 3.52 13.27
C THR A 243 15.84 3.29 11.79
N LEU A 244 14.98 2.31 11.43
CA LEU A 244 14.78 1.97 10.02
C LEU A 244 14.08 3.11 9.29
N VAL A 245 13.00 3.65 9.86
CA VAL A 245 12.17 4.66 9.20
C VAL A 245 12.32 6.00 9.92
N THR A 246 12.61 7.07 9.17
CA THR A 246 12.62 8.44 9.69
C THR A 246 11.95 9.40 8.71
N PHE A 247 11.65 10.62 9.17
CA PHE A 247 10.96 11.67 8.42
C PHE A 247 11.65 13.01 8.61
N ASP A 248 11.25 14.03 7.86
CA ASP A 248 11.74 15.41 8.00
C ASP A 248 11.32 16.10 9.32
N PHE A 249 10.68 15.36 10.22
CA PHE A 249 10.27 15.76 11.56
C PHE A 249 10.68 14.71 12.60
N PRO A 250 10.94 15.12 13.85
CA PRO A 250 11.33 14.19 14.91
C PRO A 250 10.13 13.41 15.46
N PHE A 251 10.34 12.19 15.96
CA PHE A 251 9.27 11.45 16.66
C PHE A 251 8.89 12.03 18.04
N THR A 252 9.70 12.97 18.55
CA THR A 252 9.38 13.74 19.76
C THR A 252 8.52 14.97 19.47
N LEU A 253 8.06 15.14 18.22
CA LEU A 253 7.27 16.28 17.78
C LEU A 253 6.01 16.47 18.63
N THR A 254 5.80 17.68 19.09
CA THR A 254 4.56 18.12 19.72
C THR A 254 3.65 18.87 18.74
N MET A 255 2.36 18.98 19.07
CA MET A 255 1.39 19.74 18.26
C MET A 255 1.80 21.21 18.09
N ASP A 256 2.32 21.83 19.16
CA ASP A 256 2.72 23.25 19.14
C ASP A 256 3.95 23.47 18.27
N GLU A 257 4.95 22.58 18.34
CA GLU A 257 6.12 22.62 17.47
C GLU A 257 5.75 22.40 16.00
N LEU A 258 4.82 21.48 15.73
CA LEU A 258 4.32 21.23 14.38
C LEU A 258 3.65 22.48 13.81
N LYS A 259 2.76 23.12 14.56
CA LYS A 259 2.09 24.37 14.13
C LYS A 259 3.07 25.53 13.99
N ALA A 260 4.01 25.67 14.91
CA ALA A 260 5.04 26.71 14.83
C ALA A 260 5.92 26.57 13.57
N ASN A 261 6.25 25.33 13.20
CA ASN A 261 7.06 25.05 12.01
C ASN A 261 6.25 25.12 10.70
N SER A 262 5.07 24.51 10.66
CA SER A 262 4.32 24.27 9.42
C SER A 262 3.16 25.24 9.18
N GLY A 263 2.74 25.99 10.21
CA GLY A 263 1.56 26.84 10.21
C GLY A 263 0.33 26.12 10.76
N GLU A 264 -0.83 26.78 10.77
CA GLU A 264 -2.09 26.16 11.21
C GLU A 264 -2.56 25.07 10.22
N PRO A 265 -3.23 24.01 10.71
CA PRO A 265 -3.85 22.99 9.85
C PRO A 265 -4.92 23.61 8.95
N THR A 266 -5.07 23.05 7.75
CA THR A 266 -6.08 23.53 6.78
C THR A 266 -7.45 22.95 7.07
N GLU A 267 -7.51 21.78 7.68
CA GLU A 267 -8.74 21.14 8.12
C GLU A 267 -8.98 21.39 9.61
N LYS A 268 -10.23 21.24 10.04
CA LYS A 268 -10.59 21.42 11.45
C LYS A 268 -9.90 20.33 12.28
N PRO A 269 -9.15 20.71 13.34
CA PRO A 269 -8.55 19.72 14.25
C PRO A 269 -9.60 18.77 14.84
N TYR A 270 -9.24 17.50 14.91
CA TYR A 270 -9.99 16.50 15.64
C TYR A 270 -9.44 16.38 17.06
N HIS A 271 -10.34 16.27 18.03
CA HIS A 271 -10.01 16.09 19.44
C HIS A 271 -11.05 15.15 20.06
N ASN A 272 -10.58 14.13 20.78
CA ASN A 272 -11.42 13.19 21.50
C ASN A 272 -10.74 12.74 22.79
N GLU A 273 -11.49 12.78 23.89
CA GLU A 273 -11.07 12.29 25.19
C GLU A 273 -11.90 11.06 25.56
N THR A 274 -11.24 9.93 25.77
CA THR A 274 -11.88 8.69 26.22
C THR A 274 -11.16 8.15 27.45
N GLY A 275 -11.79 8.34 28.62
CA GLY A 275 -11.18 8.00 29.90
C GLY A 275 -9.95 8.87 30.18
N SER A 276 -8.79 8.25 30.40
CA SER A 276 -7.52 8.96 30.56
C SER A 276 -6.76 9.18 29.26
N ASN A 277 -7.31 8.76 28.12
CA ASN A 277 -6.64 8.90 26.82
C ASN A 277 -7.20 10.11 26.07
N VAL A 278 -6.29 10.95 25.58
CA VAL A 278 -6.57 12.06 24.67
C VAL A 278 -6.04 11.70 23.29
N TYR A 279 -6.85 11.90 22.27
CA TYR A 279 -6.52 11.67 20.87
C TYR A 279 -6.75 12.95 20.08
N ASP A 280 -5.69 13.45 19.45
CA ASP A 280 -5.73 14.64 18.62
C ASP A 280 -5.29 14.31 17.21
N LYS A 281 -5.90 14.94 16.20
CA LYS A 281 -5.42 14.90 14.82
C LYS A 281 -5.33 16.29 14.22
N LEU A 282 -4.23 16.54 13.53
CA LEU A 282 -3.98 17.76 12.77
C LEU A 282 -3.76 17.39 11.29
N GLU A 283 -4.49 18.04 10.40
CA GLU A 283 -4.47 17.72 8.97
C GLU A 283 -4.21 18.96 8.11
N TRP A 284 -3.26 18.82 7.19
CA TRP A 284 -2.98 19.76 6.12
C TRP A 284 -3.32 19.11 4.78
N THR A 285 -4.05 19.84 3.94
CA THR A 285 -4.45 19.39 2.60
C THR A 285 -4.05 20.40 1.53
N LYS A 286 -3.67 19.89 0.36
CA LYS A 286 -3.46 20.66 -0.87
C LYS A 286 -4.21 19.97 -1.99
N LYS A 287 -4.93 20.73 -2.81
CA LYS A 287 -5.68 20.16 -3.94
C LYS A 287 -4.72 19.46 -4.92
N GLY A 288 -5.03 18.22 -5.32
CA GLY A 288 -4.32 17.52 -6.39
C GLY A 288 -4.48 18.25 -7.73
N THR A 289 -3.57 18.00 -8.68
CA THR A 289 -3.58 18.70 -9.97
C THR A 289 -4.33 17.94 -11.06
N LYS A 290 -4.47 16.62 -10.97
CA LYS A 290 -5.14 15.78 -11.98
C LYS A 290 -6.36 15.06 -11.45
N PHE A 291 -6.24 14.37 -10.32
CA PHE A 291 -7.34 13.55 -9.79
C PHE A 291 -8.11 14.34 -8.73
N MET A 292 -9.42 14.10 -8.56
CA MET A 292 -10.30 14.82 -7.60
C MET A 292 -9.96 14.59 -6.11
N ASN A 293 -8.77 14.07 -5.83
CA ASN A 293 -8.22 13.85 -4.51
C ASN A 293 -7.34 15.03 -4.06
N ARG A 294 -6.88 14.92 -2.82
CA ARG A 294 -6.05 15.93 -2.15
C ARG A 294 -4.76 15.28 -1.68
N ASN A 295 -3.66 16.01 -1.83
CA ASN A 295 -2.45 15.71 -1.08
C ASN A 295 -2.73 15.99 0.38
N ARG A 296 -2.22 15.14 1.27
CA ARG A 296 -2.52 15.20 2.70
C ARG A 296 -1.28 14.92 3.54
N TYR A 297 -1.17 15.67 4.62
CA TYR A 297 -0.43 15.27 5.82
C TYR A 297 -1.43 15.21 6.97
N GLU A 298 -1.57 14.05 7.61
CA GLU A 298 -2.32 13.88 8.85
C GLU A 298 -1.34 13.41 9.94
N PHE A 299 -1.31 14.14 11.06
CA PHE A 299 -0.54 13.78 12.24
C PHE A 299 -1.50 13.44 13.38
N SER A 300 -1.36 12.25 13.97
CA SER A 300 -2.12 11.86 15.16
C SER A 300 -1.24 11.88 16.41
N PHE A 301 -1.80 12.41 17.49
CA PHE A 301 -1.17 12.48 18.80
C PHE A 301 -2.00 11.71 19.81
N LYS A 302 -1.33 10.96 20.67
CA LYS A 302 -1.94 10.26 21.80
C LYS A 302 -1.34 10.82 23.09
N ASN A 303 -2.19 11.37 23.95
CA ASN A 303 -1.80 12.03 25.19
C ASN A 303 -0.73 13.13 24.96
N GLY A 304 -0.85 13.87 23.86
CA GLY A 304 0.10 14.93 23.47
C GLY A 304 1.38 14.46 22.78
N THR A 305 1.62 13.14 22.69
CA THR A 305 2.80 12.56 22.03
C THR A 305 2.48 12.12 20.61
N PHE A 306 3.37 12.41 19.65
CA PHE A 306 3.25 11.90 18.28
C PHE A 306 3.09 10.37 18.25
N SER A 307 2.11 9.89 17.49
CA SER A 307 1.74 8.47 17.45
C SER A 307 1.54 7.93 16.05
N GLU A 308 1.20 8.77 15.08
CA GLU A 308 0.92 8.33 13.71
C GLU A 308 1.14 9.49 12.74
N VAL A 309 1.65 9.17 11.55
CA VAL A 309 1.61 10.05 10.39
C VAL A 309 0.99 9.30 9.21
N ASP A 310 0.09 9.96 8.50
CA ASP A 310 -0.41 9.54 7.18
C ASP A 310 -0.08 10.64 6.16
N MET A 311 0.72 10.29 5.16
CA MET A 311 1.14 11.18 4.08
C MET A 311 0.61 10.65 2.76
N THR A 312 -0.17 11.46 2.04
CA THR A 312 -0.75 11.07 0.75
C THR A 312 -0.36 12.08 -0.32
N TYR A 313 0.17 11.60 -1.43
CA TYR A 313 0.39 12.32 -2.67
C TYR A 313 -0.50 11.74 -3.76
N ILE A 314 -1.29 12.59 -4.40
CA ILE A 314 -2.03 12.29 -5.61
C ILE A 314 -1.82 13.45 -6.59
N PRO A 315 -1.30 13.18 -7.80
CA PRO A 315 -0.95 14.21 -8.75
C PRO A 315 -2.15 14.99 -9.26
#